data_AF-A0A973PMW8-F1
#
_entry.id   AF-A0A973PMW8-F1
#
_cell.length_a   1.000
_cell.length_b   1.000
_cell.length_c   1.000
_cell.angle_alpha   90.00
_cell.angle_beta   90.00
_cell.angle_gamma   90.00
#
_symmetry.space_group_name_H-M   'P 1'
#
loop_
_entity.id
_entity.type
_entity.pdbx_description
1 polymer ?
#
loop_
_entity_poly.entity_id
_entity_poly.type
_entity_poly.pdbx_seq_one_letter_code
_entity_poly.pdbx_strand_id
1 'polypeptide(L)'
;MTELPIDAVKPRRPGRLVAAVVAGLVLVWLAYTIIVNENLHWDVVVEYLFDGRVLGGLGVTIALTLLSMVLGVVLGVLAAVMQLSDSPVLRGAAGLYTWFFRGTPLLVQLI
;
A
#
# COMPACT_ATOMS: atom_id res chain seq x y z
N MET A 1 47.50 -31.59 -3.71
CA MET A 1 46.06 -31.38 -3.94
C MET A 1 45.32 -32.12 -2.84
N THR A 2 45.22 -31.54 -1.65
CA THR A 2 44.48 -32.10 -0.52
C THR A 2 43.51 -31.02 -0.08
N GLU A 3 42.29 -31.11 -0.60
CA GLU A 3 41.16 -30.28 -0.19
C GLU A 3 40.89 -30.58 1.30
N LEU A 4 41.14 -29.60 2.18
CA LEU A 4 40.73 -29.71 3.58
C LEU A 4 39.18 -29.66 3.62
N PRO A 5 38.49 -30.64 4.22
CA PRO A 5 37.05 -30.56 4.38
C PRO A 5 36.73 -29.42 5.36
N ILE A 6 36.30 -28.29 4.83
CA ILE A 6 35.79 -27.18 5.65
C ILE A 6 34.43 -27.62 6.19
N ASP A 7 34.43 -28.13 7.42
CA ASP A 7 33.20 -28.41 8.16
C ASP A 7 32.61 -27.08 8.64
N ALA A 8 31.78 -26.46 7.79
CA ALA A 8 31.17 -25.17 8.06
C ALA A 8 30.06 -25.31 9.13
N VAL A 9 30.45 -25.42 10.40
CA VAL A 9 29.51 -25.40 11.51
C VAL A 9 28.82 -24.04 11.56
N LYS A 10 27.55 -24.03 11.12
CA LYS A 10 26.68 -22.85 11.11
C LYS A 10 26.69 -22.20 12.51
N PRO A 11 27.15 -20.94 12.65
CA PRO A 11 27.18 -20.29 13.96
C PRO A 11 25.76 -20.23 14.53
N ARG A 12 25.55 -20.76 15.74
CA ARG A 12 24.29 -20.59 16.47
C ARG A 12 24.16 -19.10 16.78
N ARG A 13 23.14 -18.42 16.23
CA ARG A 13 22.85 -17.00 16.48
C ARG A 13 21.70 -16.88 17.50
N PRO A 14 21.94 -17.13 18.81
CA PRO A 14 20.90 -17.09 19.84
C PRO A 14 20.20 -15.73 19.90
N GLY A 15 20.90 -14.64 19.54
CA GLY A 15 20.33 -13.29 19.50
C GLY A 15 19.12 -13.12 18.58
N ARG A 16 19.04 -13.86 17.45
CA ARG A 16 17.84 -13.83 16.59
C ARG A 16 16.64 -14.52 17.24
N LEU A 17 16.90 -15.56 18.01
CA LEU A 17 15.89 -16.34 18.72
C LEU A 17 15.31 -15.52 19.88
N VAL A 18 16.20 -14.88 20.66
CA VAL A 18 15.79 -13.94 21.71
C VAL A 18 14.98 -12.78 21.14
N ALA A 19 15.45 -12.13 20.06
CA ALA A 19 14.72 -11.05 19.42
C ALA A 19 13.34 -11.48 18.89
N ALA A 20 13.24 -12.67 18.30
CA ALA A 20 11.98 -13.22 17.82
C ALA A 20 11.00 -13.52 18.99
N VAL A 21 11.51 -14.06 20.10
CA VAL A 21 10.71 -14.29 21.31
C VAL A 21 10.20 -12.97 21.89
N VAL A 22 11.08 -11.97 22.02
CA VAL A 22 10.70 -10.64 22.52
C VAL A 22 9.66 -9.99 21.60
N ALA A 23 9.86 -10.02 20.29
CA ALA A 23 8.88 -9.48 19.33
C ALA A 23 7.53 -10.21 19.42
N GLY A 24 7.54 -11.54 19.57
CA GLY A 24 6.33 -12.34 19.78
C GLY A 24 5.60 -11.95 21.08
N LEU A 25 6.34 -11.77 22.19
CA LEU A 25 5.76 -11.33 23.46
C LEU A 25 5.15 -9.92 23.35
N VAL A 26 5.81 -9.00 22.64
CA VAL A 26 5.27 -7.65 22.40
C VAL A 26 4.00 -7.70 21.57
N LEU A 27 3.95 -8.52 20.52
CA LEU A 27 2.75 -8.71 19.71
C LEU A 27 1.59 -9.29 20.53
N VAL A 28 1.87 -10.29 21.37
CA VAL A 28 0.87 -10.88 22.28
C VAL A 28 0.36 -9.85 23.28
N TRP A 29 1.26 -9.06 23.85
CA TRP A 29 0.90 -7.97 24.77
C TRP A 29 0.02 -6.93 24.08
N LEU A 30 0.36 -6.49 22.87
CA LEU A 30 -0.47 -5.57 22.09
C LEU A 30 -1.85 -6.16 21.78
N ALA A 31 -1.91 -7.41 21.33
CA ALA A 31 -3.17 -8.09 21.06
C ALA A 31 -4.04 -8.18 22.33
N TYR A 32 -3.43 -8.50 23.47
CA TYR A 32 -4.13 -8.51 24.76
C TYR A 32 -4.69 -7.13 25.11
N THR A 33 -3.90 -6.06 24.94
CA THR A 33 -4.36 -4.68 25.18
C THR A 33 -5.44 -4.21 24.21
N ILE A 34 -5.53 -4.79 23.02
CA ILE A 34 -6.57 -4.45 22.05
C ILE A 34 -7.85 -5.21 22.43
N ILE A 35 -7.76 -6.52 22.67
CA ILE A 35 -8.93 -7.38 22.90
C ILE A 35 -9.58 -7.15 24.27
N VAL A 36 -8.79 -6.96 25.33
CA VAL A 36 -9.28 -6.97 26.72
C VAL A 36 -9.53 -5.56 27.29
N ASN A 37 -9.08 -4.52 26.59
CA ASN A 37 -9.18 -3.15 27.10
C ASN A 37 -10.61 -2.62 27.05
N GLU A 38 -11.16 -2.33 28.23
CA GLU A 38 -12.52 -1.81 28.43
C GLU A 38 -12.78 -0.45 27.77
N ASN A 39 -11.72 0.35 27.52
CA ASN A 39 -11.85 1.59 26.76
C ASN A 39 -12.17 1.33 25.28
N LEU A 40 -11.88 0.13 24.79
CA LEU A 40 -12.21 -0.29 23.44
C LEU A 40 -13.55 -1.01 23.49
N HIS A 41 -14.61 -0.25 23.27
CA HIS A 41 -15.98 -0.75 23.24
C HIS A 41 -16.22 -1.63 22.00
N TRP A 42 -15.76 -2.87 22.04
CA TRP A 42 -15.84 -3.81 20.92
C TRP A 42 -17.25 -4.03 20.40
N ASP A 43 -18.25 -3.97 21.28
CA ASP A 43 -19.66 -4.07 20.91
C ASP A 43 -20.06 -2.95 19.94
N VAL A 44 -19.66 -1.71 20.25
CA VAL A 44 -19.90 -0.53 19.41
C VAL A 44 -19.09 -0.59 18.13
N VAL A 45 -17.82 -1.01 18.20
CA VAL A 45 -16.96 -1.12 17.02
C VAL A 45 -17.56 -2.06 15.99
N VAL A 46 -18.01 -3.25 16.41
CA VAL A 46 -18.63 -4.23 15.51
C VAL A 46 -19.95 -3.70 14.96
N GLU A 47 -20.80 -3.10 15.80
CA GLU A 47 -22.07 -2.51 15.36
C GLU A 47 -21.87 -1.45 14.27
N TYR A 48 -20.97 -0.49 14.47
CA TYR A 48 -20.71 0.57 13.51
C TYR A 48 -19.97 0.07 12.26
N LEU A 49 -19.08 -0.93 12.37
CA LEU A 49 -18.41 -1.51 11.21
C LEU A 49 -19.40 -2.13 10.21
N PHE A 50 -20.48 -2.72 10.71
CA PHE A 50 -21.53 -3.32 9.89
C PHE A 50 -22.76 -2.41 9.69
N ASP A 51 -22.72 -1.18 10.19
CA ASP A 51 -23.77 -0.19 9.93
C ASP A 51 -23.84 0.13 8.43
N GLY A 52 -25.06 0.21 7.91
CA GLY A 52 -25.31 0.45 6.48
C GLY A 52 -24.69 1.75 5.95
N ARG A 53 -24.46 2.75 6.81
CA ARG A 53 -23.76 4.00 6.44
C ARG A 53 -22.27 3.77 6.20
N VAL A 54 -21.62 2.99 7.05
CA VAL A 54 -20.19 2.67 6.92
C VAL A 54 -19.96 1.75 5.73
N LEU A 55 -20.76 0.69 5.61
CA LEU A 55 -20.69 -0.21 4.46
C LEU A 55 -21.07 0.49 3.15
N GLY A 56 -22.04 1.40 3.19
CA GLY A 56 -22.40 2.25 2.04
C GLY A 56 -21.24 3.15 1.62
N GLY A 57 -20.58 3.83 2.58
CA GLY A 57 -19.39 4.65 2.32
C GLY A 57 -18.21 3.83 1.78
N LEU A 58 -18.00 2.62 2.30
CA LEU A 58 -17.03 1.67 1.78
C LEU A 58 -17.34 1.32 0.31
N GLY A 59 -18.59 1.01 0.00
CA GLY A 59 -19.04 0.72 -1.36
C GLY A 59 -18.76 1.87 -2.33
N VAL A 60 -19.06 3.11 -1.94
CA VAL A 60 -18.75 4.32 -2.74
C VAL A 60 -17.24 4.48 -2.95
N THR A 61 -16.44 4.28 -1.90
CA THR A 61 -14.97 4.39 -2.00
C THR A 61 -14.40 3.37 -2.97
N ILE A 62 -14.87 2.11 -2.91
CA ILE A 62 -14.46 1.05 -3.83
C ILE A 62 -14.89 1.40 -5.26
N ALA A 63 -16.14 1.83 -5.45
CA ALA A 63 -16.66 2.19 -6.76
C ALA A 63 -15.85 3.35 -7.39
N LEU A 64 -15.59 4.41 -6.63
CA LEU A 64 -14.78 5.54 -7.07
C LEU A 64 -13.33 5.13 -7.37
N THR A 65 -12.75 4.25 -6.55
CA THR A 65 -11.38 3.74 -6.77
C THR A 65 -11.29 2.97 -8.09
N LEU A 66 -12.21 2.02 -8.31
CA LEU A 66 -12.24 1.23 -9.54
C LEU A 66 -12.48 2.11 -10.77
N LEU A 67 -13.43 3.03 -10.70
CA LEU A 67 -13.72 3.95 -11.79
C LEU A 67 -12.51 4.84 -12.10
N SER A 68 -11.87 5.41 -11.07
CA SER A 68 -10.69 6.26 -11.22
C SER A 68 -9.50 5.49 -11.80
N MET A 69 -9.29 4.24 -11.37
CA MET A 69 -8.24 3.38 -11.93
C MET A 69 -8.48 3.10 -13.41
N VAL A 70 -9.71 2.73 -13.80
CA VAL A 70 -10.06 2.49 -15.21
C VAL A 70 -9.83 3.73 -16.06
N LEU A 71 -10.32 4.89 -15.60
CA LEU A 71 -10.11 6.16 -16.30
C LEU A 71 -8.61 6.52 -16.39
N GLY A 72 -7.87 6.34 -15.30
CA GLY A 72 -6.43 6.59 -15.26
C GLY A 72 -5.66 5.69 -16.23
N VAL A 73 -6.02 4.41 -16.34
CA VAL A 73 -5.42 3.48 -17.31
C VAL A 73 -5.75 3.90 -18.73
N VAL A 74 -7.01 4.21 -19.04
CA VAL A 74 -7.41 4.65 -20.40
C VAL A 74 -6.64 5.91 -20.80
N LEU A 75 -6.63 6.93 -19.95
CA LEU A 75 -5.89 8.17 -20.21
C LEU A 75 -4.38 7.94 -20.32
N GLY A 76 -3.83 7.09 -19.45
CA GLY A 76 -2.41 6.73 -19.48
C GLY A 76 -2.00 6.01 -20.78
N VAL A 77 -2.82 5.07 -21.26
CA VAL A 77 -2.60 4.38 -22.53
C VAL A 77 -2.70 5.34 -23.71
N LEU A 78 -3.73 6.20 -23.74
CA LEU A 78 -3.86 7.22 -24.78
C LEU A 78 -2.64 8.16 -24.80
N ALA A 79 -2.21 8.65 -23.64
CA ALA A 79 -1.01 9.48 -23.53
C ALA A 79 0.25 8.75 -24.00
N ALA A 80 0.42 7.47 -23.65
CA ALA A 80 1.55 6.66 -24.10
C ALA A 80 1.57 6.50 -25.64
N VAL A 81 0.41 6.23 -26.25
CA VAL A 81 0.28 6.14 -27.71
C VAL A 81 0.60 7.49 -28.37
N MET A 82 0.07 8.60 -27.84
CA MET A 82 0.38 9.95 -28.33
C MET A 82 1.87 10.28 -28.22
N GLN A 83 2.56 9.81 -27.17
CA GLN A 83 3.99 10.02 -26.97
C GLN A 83 4.85 9.31 -28.04
N LEU A 84 4.39 8.18 -28.56
CA LEU A 84 5.06 7.41 -29.62
C LEU A 84 4.80 7.99 -31.03
N SER A 85 3.84 8.89 -31.19
CA SER A 85 3.48 9.45 -32.49
C SER A 85 4.54 10.42 -33.03
N ASP A 86 4.85 10.33 -34.33
CA ASP A 86 5.75 11.24 -35.06
C ASP A 86 5.25 12.69 -35.12
N SER A 87 3.97 12.93 -34.85
CA SER A 87 3.42 14.28 -34.79
C SER A 87 3.95 15.03 -33.56
N PRO A 88 4.64 16.17 -33.74
CA PRO A 88 5.16 16.96 -32.62
C PRO A 88 4.03 17.53 -31.75
N VAL A 89 2.83 17.74 -32.31
CA VAL A 89 1.66 18.23 -31.57
C VAL A 89 1.15 17.17 -30.60
N LEU A 90 0.96 15.93 -31.05
CA LEU A 90 0.48 14.83 -30.19
C LEU A 90 1.48 14.52 -29.08
N ARG A 91 2.77 14.48 -29.43
CA ARG A 91 3.86 14.24 -28.48
C ARG A 91 3.99 15.37 -27.44
N GLY A 92 3.83 16.62 -27.87
CA GLY A 92 3.81 17.79 -26.99
C GLY A 92 2.61 17.80 -26.05
N ALA A 93 1.41 17.48 -26.55
CA ALA A 93 0.20 17.39 -25.74
C ALA A 93 0.30 16.29 -24.67
N ALA A 94 0.80 15.10 -25.03
CA ALA A 94 1.05 14.01 -24.08
C ALA A 94 2.14 14.37 -23.05
N GLY A 95 3.19 15.06 -23.48
CA GLY A 95 4.22 15.59 -22.60
C GLY A 95 3.67 16.60 -21.58
N LEU A 96 2.83 17.54 -22.01
CA LEU A 96 2.19 18.51 -21.12
C LEU A 96 1.27 17.83 -20.11
N TYR A 97 0.41 16.91 -20.56
CA TYR A 97 -0.49 16.15 -19.70
C TYR A 97 0.29 15.38 -18.62
N THR A 98 1.29 14.59 -19.03
CA THR A 98 2.10 13.80 -18.09
C THR A 98 2.92 14.68 -17.14
N TRP A 99 3.48 15.80 -17.62
CA TRP A 99 4.19 16.76 -16.78
C TRP A 99 3.28 17.40 -15.74
N PHE A 100 2.07 17.84 -16.12
CA PHE A 100 1.13 18.43 -15.17
C PHE A 100 0.74 17.43 -14.09
N PHE A 101 0.21 16.26 -14.47
CA PHE A 101 -0.30 15.28 -13.50
C PHE A 101 0.77 14.57 -12.68
N ARG A 102 2.00 14.41 -13.20
CA ARG A 102 3.10 13.74 -12.48
C ARG A 102 4.12 14.72 -11.86
N GLY A 103 4.11 15.98 -12.27
CA GLY A 103 5.07 17.00 -11.86
C GLY A 103 4.54 17.99 -10.82
N THR A 104 3.21 18.17 -10.71
CA THR A 104 2.64 19.02 -9.65
C THR A 104 2.34 18.23 -8.38
N PRO A 105 2.69 18.73 -7.19
CA PRO A 105 2.33 18.09 -5.92
C PRO A 105 0.81 17.96 -5.76
N LEU A 106 0.34 16.82 -5.23
CA LEU A 106 -1.09 16.57 -4.97
C LEU A 106 -1.72 17.66 -4.10
N LEU A 107 -0.96 18.21 -3.14
CA LEU A 107 -1.43 19.27 -2.26
C LEU A 107 -1.83 20.52 -3.05
N VAL A 108 -1.09 20.87 -4.12
CA VAL A 108 -1.41 22.01 -5.00
C VAL A 108 -2.63 21.71 -5.89
N GLN A 109 -2.91 20.45 -6.19
CA GLN A 109 -4.07 20.04 -6.98
C GLN A 109 -5.39 20.01 -6.18
N LEU A 110 -5.30 19.92 -4.85
CA LEU A 110 -6.44 19.76 -3.94
C LEU A 110 -6.97 21.08 -3.35
N ILE A 111 -6.19 22.16 -3.44
CA ILE A 111 -6.54 23.51 -2.97
C ILE A 111 -7.22 24.32 -4.07
#